data_AF-A0AAW8QKS2-F1
#
_entry.id   AF-A0AAW8QKS2-F1
#
_cell.length_a   1.000
_cell.length_b   1.000
_cell.length_c   1.000
_cell.angle_alpha   90.00
_cell.angle_beta   90.00
_cell.angle_gamma   90.00
#
_symmetry.space_group_name_H-M   'P 1'
#
loop_
_entity.id
_entity.type
_entity.pdbx_description
1 polymer ?
#
loop_
_entity_poly.entity_id
_entity_poly.type
_entity_poly.pdbx_seq_one_letter_code
_entity_poly.pdbx_strand_id
1 'polypeptide(L)'
;MFSLEPQKKKPFWKEMDFYKEHWSIIVFIPALLGGIFQIFKLYSIDPSFVRFFAVEQVIPDGLFISFIISFSFLCYLVIYKYYNFDMKIKYGWSFKNIIYNIRNRFVVLLILGVCIIYIYLIEPIFKETTPFLFTIIQFVAELFSLYYFYEILSIITILYILRNFSDNNKPTKTERQIAIDNYFNNLNFNFFVLLILSLLTILVIFFILFKIFIIYSKINTLPQTKNEEIFLNKIQSTFQISHDLKIEYYNGKYIFIKITEKNHKEDFLILKGESFVNLIDKDEK
;
A
#
# COMPACT_ATOMS: atom_id res chain seq x y z
N MET A 1 -18.64 -26.22 40.15
CA MET A 1 -19.35 -24.92 40.07
C MET A 1 -18.33 -23.93 39.53
N PHE A 2 -18.28 -23.70 38.21
CA PHE A 2 -17.35 -22.74 37.62
C PHE A 2 -17.99 -21.36 37.73
N SER A 3 -17.47 -20.50 38.60
CA SER A 3 -17.87 -19.10 38.62
C SER A 3 -17.36 -18.46 37.33
N LEU A 4 -18.28 -18.08 36.46
CA LEU A 4 -18.01 -17.15 35.37
C LEU A 4 -17.89 -15.76 35.99
N GLU A 5 -16.81 -15.50 36.71
CA GLU A 5 -16.51 -14.12 37.09
C GLU A 5 -16.24 -13.32 35.82
N PRO A 6 -16.95 -12.18 35.62
CA PRO A 6 -16.72 -11.35 34.46
C PRO A 6 -15.28 -10.87 34.48
N GLN A 7 -14.50 -11.22 33.45
CA GLN A 7 -13.15 -10.72 33.29
C GLN A 7 -13.20 -9.18 33.29
N LYS A 8 -12.73 -8.57 34.38
CA LYS A 8 -12.58 -7.12 34.47
C LYS A 8 -11.77 -6.68 33.25
N LYS A 9 -12.37 -5.83 32.40
CA LYS A 9 -11.68 -5.19 31.27
C LYS A 9 -10.37 -4.61 31.80
N LYS A 10 -9.24 -5.17 31.38
CA LYS A 10 -7.93 -4.67 31.79
C LYS A 10 -7.84 -3.21 31.33
N PRO A 11 -7.34 -2.30 32.17
CA PRO A 11 -7.17 -0.91 31.78
C PRO A 11 -6.17 -0.81 30.62
N PHE A 12 -6.45 0.05 29.64
CA PHE A 12 -5.61 0.35 28.46
C PHE A 12 -4.12 0.55 28.81
N TRP A 13 -3.83 1.08 30.00
CA TRP A 13 -2.48 1.28 30.53
C TRP A 13 -1.66 -0.01 30.70
N LYS A 14 -2.29 -1.18 30.91
CA LYS A 14 -1.57 -2.47 30.92
C LYS A 14 -1.07 -2.90 29.54
N GLU A 15 -1.54 -2.25 28.46
CA GLU A 15 -1.04 -2.47 27.11
C GLU A 15 0.17 -1.57 26.82
N MET A 16 0.40 -0.49 27.58
CA MET A 16 1.60 0.34 27.40
C MET A 16 2.89 -0.40 27.74
N ASP A 17 2.85 -1.31 28.70
CA ASP A 17 4.02 -2.11 29.06
C ASP A 17 4.43 -3.05 27.90
N PHE A 18 3.45 -3.60 27.17
CA PHE A 18 3.70 -4.35 25.93
C PHE A 18 4.45 -3.49 24.89
N TYR A 19 4.02 -2.26 24.65
CA TYR A 19 4.71 -1.39 23.68
C TYR A 19 6.12 -0.98 24.13
N LYS A 20 6.33 -0.80 25.44
CA LYS A 20 7.67 -0.55 25.99
C LYS A 20 8.58 -1.76 25.81
N GLU A 21 8.06 -2.96 26.06
CA GLU A 21 8.79 -4.22 25.89
C GLU A 21 9.12 -4.53 24.42
N HIS A 22 8.31 -4.03 23.48
CA HIS A 22 8.45 -4.28 22.05
C HIS A 22 8.80 -3.04 21.21
N TRP A 23 9.31 -1.96 21.82
CA TRP A 23 9.67 -0.73 21.11
C TRP A 23 10.63 -0.98 19.94
N SER A 24 11.57 -1.92 20.13
CA SER A 24 12.51 -2.34 19.09
C SER A 24 11.80 -2.83 17.83
N ILE A 25 10.73 -3.61 17.96
CA ILE A 25 9.95 -4.14 16.83
C ILE A 25 9.23 -3.00 16.11
N ILE A 26 8.67 -2.06 16.85
CA ILE A 26 7.93 -0.91 16.30
C ILE A 26 8.83 -0.02 15.46
N VAL A 27 10.09 0.17 15.86
CA VAL A 27 11.07 0.94 15.09
C VAL A 27 11.69 0.10 13.97
N PHE A 28 11.90 -1.19 14.20
CA PHE A 28 12.56 -2.09 13.25
C PHE A 28 11.70 -2.38 12.03
N ILE A 29 10.39 -2.60 12.17
CA ILE A 29 9.51 -2.93 11.03
C ILE A 29 9.51 -1.81 9.98
N PRO A 30 9.28 -0.53 10.33
CA PRO A 30 9.42 0.60 9.43
C PRO A 30 10.77 0.62 8.72
N ALA A 31 11.86 0.54 9.47
CA ALA A 31 13.20 0.58 8.91
C ALA A 31 13.43 -0.58 7.92
N LEU A 32 13.05 -1.80 8.29
CA LEU A 32 13.16 -2.97 7.41
C LEU A 32 12.40 -2.76 6.11
N LEU A 33 11.16 -2.23 6.17
CA LEU A 33 10.38 -1.90 4.99
C LEU A 33 11.09 -0.84 4.14
N GLY A 34 11.55 0.26 4.75
CA GLY A 34 12.31 1.31 4.05
C GLY A 34 13.53 0.74 3.30
N GLY A 35 14.30 -0.13 3.95
CA GLY A 35 15.45 -0.79 3.34
C GLY A 35 15.09 -1.70 2.17
N ILE A 36 14.00 -2.47 2.28
CA ILE A 36 13.50 -3.31 1.17
C ILE A 36 13.11 -2.44 -0.03
N PHE A 37 12.41 -1.33 0.19
CA PHE A 37 12.04 -0.40 -0.88
C PHE A 37 13.27 0.23 -1.53
N GLN A 38 14.25 0.65 -0.74
CA GLN A 38 15.51 1.18 -1.24
C GLN A 38 16.26 0.17 -2.11
N ILE A 39 16.32 -1.09 -1.69
CA ILE A 39 16.92 -2.18 -2.48
C ILE A 39 16.18 -2.37 -3.80
N PHE A 40 14.85 -2.40 -3.78
CA PHE A 40 14.06 -2.53 -5.01
C PHE A 40 14.27 -1.34 -5.95
N LYS A 41 14.37 -0.11 -5.44
CA LYS A 41 14.69 1.07 -6.28
C LYS A 41 16.07 0.94 -6.92
N LEU A 42 17.10 0.60 -6.15
CA LEU A 42 18.45 0.40 -6.70
C LEU A 42 18.48 -0.73 -7.73
N TYR A 43 17.86 -1.86 -7.42
CA TYR A 43 17.75 -3.02 -8.32
C TYR A 43 17.02 -2.68 -9.63
N SER A 44 15.99 -1.82 -9.57
CA SER A 44 15.25 -1.38 -10.76
C SER A 44 16.06 -0.50 -11.70
N ILE A 45 17.15 0.11 -11.22
CA ILE A 45 18.08 0.89 -12.04
C ILE A 45 19.11 -0.06 -12.65
N ASP A 46 19.88 -0.75 -11.79
CA ASP A 46 20.80 -1.82 -12.18
C ASP A 46 21.09 -2.71 -10.96
N PRO A 47 21.07 -4.05 -11.07
CA PRO A 47 21.35 -4.94 -9.94
C PRO A 47 22.68 -4.68 -9.24
N SER A 48 23.70 -4.21 -9.96
CA SER A 48 25.01 -3.85 -9.39
C SER A 48 24.92 -2.65 -8.44
N PHE A 49 23.86 -1.84 -8.53
CA PHE A 49 23.70 -0.63 -7.70
C PHE A 49 23.23 -0.92 -6.28
N VAL A 50 22.75 -2.14 -5.99
CA VAL A 50 22.41 -2.57 -4.62
C VAL A 50 23.61 -2.41 -3.67
N ARG A 51 24.85 -2.50 -4.17
CA ARG A 51 26.08 -2.29 -3.37
C ARG A 51 26.22 -0.87 -2.80
N PHE A 52 25.50 0.09 -3.36
CA PHE A 52 25.50 1.48 -2.90
C PHE A 52 24.42 1.77 -1.88
N PHE A 53 23.71 0.75 -1.38
CA PHE A 53 22.70 0.88 -0.31
C PHE A 53 23.19 1.74 0.86
N ALA A 54 22.40 2.73 1.26
CA ALA A 54 22.73 3.66 2.33
C ALA A 54 21.79 3.45 3.53
N VAL A 55 22.35 2.91 4.61
CA VAL A 55 21.64 2.62 5.87
C VAL A 55 20.97 3.87 6.46
N GLU A 56 21.54 5.05 6.22
CA GLU A 56 21.04 6.32 6.75
C GLU A 56 19.67 6.71 6.19
N GLN A 57 19.32 6.28 4.97
CA GLN A 57 18.01 6.54 4.36
C GLN A 57 16.93 5.55 4.75
N VAL A 58 17.32 4.38 5.23
CA VAL A 58 16.41 3.31 5.66
C VAL A 58 15.42 3.82 6.70
N ILE A 59 15.87 4.70 7.60
CA ILE A 59 15.05 5.27 8.67
C ILE A 59 14.03 6.28 8.10
N PRO A 60 14.42 7.35 7.37
CA PRO A 60 13.48 8.24 6.69
C PRO A 60 12.46 7.51 5.80
N ASP A 61 12.91 6.56 4.96
CA ASP A 61 12.04 5.81 4.06
C ASP A 61 11.06 4.93 4.85
N GLY A 62 11.52 4.31 5.94
CA GLY A 62 10.67 3.55 6.85
C GLY A 62 9.63 4.40 7.56
N LEU A 63 10.01 5.60 8.03
CA LEU A 63 9.08 6.56 8.62
C LEU A 63 8.04 7.03 7.61
N PHE A 64 8.44 7.25 6.36
CA PHE A 64 7.53 7.61 5.29
C PHE A 64 6.47 6.53 5.02
N ILE A 65 6.88 5.25 4.96
CA ILE A 65 5.95 4.12 4.85
C ILE A 65 5.02 4.05 6.06
N SER A 66 5.56 4.27 7.27
CA SER A 66 4.78 4.29 8.50
C SER A 66 3.73 5.41 8.50
N PHE A 67 4.07 6.56 7.93
CA PHE A 67 3.14 7.67 7.72
C PHE A 67 2.00 7.25 6.79
N ILE A 68 2.29 6.60 5.66
CA ILE A 68 1.25 6.10 4.73
C ILE A 68 0.32 5.11 5.44
N ILE A 69 0.87 4.16 6.21
CA ILE A 69 0.09 3.16 6.95
C ILE A 69 -0.81 3.85 7.98
N SER A 70 -0.24 4.76 8.78
CA SER A 70 -0.96 5.49 9.83
C SER A 70 -2.07 6.38 9.25
N PHE A 71 -1.79 7.05 8.13
CA PHE A 71 -2.77 7.86 7.42
C PHE A 71 -3.91 7.01 6.87
N SER A 72 -3.60 5.86 6.26
CA SER A 72 -4.61 4.92 5.76
C SER A 72 -5.49 4.39 6.89
N PHE A 73 -4.91 4.09 8.05
CA PHE A 73 -5.64 3.67 9.24
C PHE A 73 -6.56 4.78 9.78
N LEU A 74 -6.10 6.04 9.78
CA LEU A 74 -6.91 7.18 10.20
C LEU A 74 -8.11 7.40 9.25
N CYS A 75 -7.89 7.31 7.94
CA CYS A 75 -8.96 7.32 6.95
C CYS A 75 -9.98 6.20 7.22
N TYR A 76 -9.52 5.00 7.58
CA TYR A 76 -10.39 3.88 7.94
C TYR A 76 -11.25 4.20 9.17
N LEU A 77 -10.66 4.75 10.24
CA LEU A 77 -11.41 5.12 11.44
C LEU A 77 -12.49 6.18 11.16
N VAL A 78 -12.16 7.17 10.31
CA VAL A 78 -13.11 8.19 9.87
C VAL A 78 -14.28 7.53 9.13
N ILE A 79 -14.00 6.68 8.14
CA ILE A 79 -15.04 5.97 7.39
C ILE A 79 -15.87 5.10 8.33
N TYR A 80 -15.23 4.35 9.22
CA TYR A 80 -15.91 3.48 10.18
C TYR A 80 -16.86 4.25 11.10
N LYS A 81 -16.47 5.43 11.58
CA LYS A 81 -17.31 6.28 12.41
C LYS A 81 -18.56 6.77 11.68
N TYR A 82 -18.42 7.16 10.41
CA TYR A 82 -19.54 7.69 9.62
C TYR A 82 -20.41 6.59 9.01
N TYR A 83 -19.85 5.40 8.81
CA TYR A 83 -20.54 4.26 8.24
C TYR A 83 -20.94 3.29 9.36
N ASN A 84 -22.15 3.46 9.90
CA ASN A 84 -22.69 2.51 10.88
C ASN A 84 -22.83 1.11 10.26
N PHE A 85 -21.94 0.20 10.66
CA PHE A 85 -21.93 -1.21 10.27
C PHE A 85 -23.02 -2.03 10.99
N ASP A 86 -24.14 -1.43 11.37
CA ASP A 86 -25.24 -2.13 12.03
C ASP A 86 -26.00 -3.00 11.01
N MET A 87 -25.40 -4.15 10.77
CA MET A 87 -25.74 -5.06 9.69
C MET A 87 -26.67 -6.15 10.21
N LYS A 88 -27.97 -5.89 10.12
CA LYS A 88 -28.96 -6.96 10.23
C LYS A 88 -28.94 -7.74 8.91
N ILE A 89 -28.16 -8.82 8.87
CA ILE A 89 -28.14 -9.74 7.73
C ILE A 89 -29.54 -10.37 7.58
N LYS A 90 -30.14 -10.23 6.40
CA LYS A 90 -31.32 -11.02 6.02
C LYS A 90 -30.85 -12.37 5.51
N TYR A 91 -31.30 -13.43 6.15
CA TYR A 91 -30.89 -14.80 5.84
C TYR A 91 -31.64 -15.36 4.64
N GLY A 92 -31.14 -16.48 4.10
CA GLY A 92 -31.73 -17.24 3.00
C GLY A 92 -31.24 -16.83 1.60
N TRP A 93 -31.18 -17.83 0.72
CA TRP A 93 -30.58 -17.73 -0.62
C TRP A 93 -31.58 -17.26 -1.66
N SER A 94 -32.06 -16.03 -1.49
CA SER A 94 -32.87 -15.35 -2.50
C SER A 94 -32.09 -14.18 -3.09
N PHE A 95 -32.27 -13.92 -4.40
CA PHE A 95 -31.64 -12.78 -5.08
C PHE A 95 -31.98 -11.45 -4.39
N LYS A 96 -33.20 -11.33 -3.86
CA LYS A 96 -33.66 -10.16 -3.09
C LYS A 96 -32.83 -9.97 -1.82
N ASN A 97 -32.54 -11.04 -1.08
CA ASN A 97 -31.74 -10.96 0.14
C ASN A 97 -30.27 -10.71 -0.16
N ILE A 98 -29.71 -11.32 -1.22
CA ILE A 98 -28.36 -11.02 -1.67
C ILE A 98 -28.21 -9.52 -1.94
N ILE A 99 -29.07 -8.95 -2.80
CA ILE A 99 -29.05 -7.51 -3.11
C ILE A 99 -29.20 -6.68 -1.84
N TYR A 100 -30.17 -7.00 -0.99
CA TYR A 100 -30.41 -6.25 0.24
C TYR A 100 -29.17 -6.16 1.13
N ASN A 101 -28.46 -7.28 1.31
CA ASN A 101 -27.28 -7.35 2.17
C ASN A 101 -26.04 -6.66 1.55
N ILE A 102 -25.91 -6.65 0.22
CA ILE A 102 -24.73 -6.06 -0.45
C ILE A 102 -24.94 -4.62 -0.93
N ARG A 103 -26.18 -4.13 -1.06
CA ARG A 103 -26.52 -2.85 -1.71
C ARG A 103 -25.66 -1.69 -1.22
N ASN A 104 -25.57 -1.50 0.09
CA ASN A 104 -24.84 -0.35 0.66
C ASN A 104 -23.32 -0.43 0.36
N ARG A 105 -22.74 -1.63 0.33
CA ARG A 105 -21.32 -1.83 -0.02
C ARG A 105 -21.08 -1.61 -1.50
N PHE A 106 -22.00 -2.11 -2.31
CA PHE A 106 -21.95 -1.94 -3.75
C PHE A 106 -22.03 -0.45 -4.14
N VAL A 107 -22.90 0.32 -3.49
CA VAL A 107 -22.98 1.78 -3.71
C VAL A 107 -21.66 2.48 -3.34
N VAL A 108 -21.06 2.15 -2.20
CA VAL A 108 -19.74 2.71 -1.83
C VAL A 108 -18.67 2.30 -2.82
N LEU A 109 -18.65 1.04 -3.25
CA LEU A 109 -17.72 0.53 -4.25
C LEU A 109 -17.86 1.28 -5.59
N LEU A 110 -19.08 1.62 -6.02
CA LEU A 110 -19.31 2.44 -7.20
C LEU A 110 -18.78 3.86 -7.04
N ILE A 111 -19.00 4.49 -5.88
CA ILE A 111 -18.47 5.84 -5.59
C ILE A 111 -16.95 5.84 -5.64
N LEU A 112 -16.31 4.88 -4.96
CA LEU A 112 -14.85 4.71 -4.99
C LEU A 112 -14.35 4.44 -6.40
N GLY A 113 -15.06 3.60 -7.17
CA GLY A 113 -14.75 3.31 -8.56
C GLY A 113 -14.74 4.56 -9.44
N VAL A 114 -15.74 5.44 -9.29
CA VAL A 114 -15.78 6.73 -9.99
C VAL A 114 -14.60 7.61 -9.60
N CYS A 115 -14.26 7.70 -8.31
CA CYS A 115 -13.09 8.45 -7.85
C CYS A 115 -11.78 7.91 -8.44
N ILE A 116 -11.60 6.58 -8.47
CA ILE A 116 -10.40 5.93 -9.03
C ILE A 116 -10.31 6.21 -10.53
N ILE A 117 -11.41 6.05 -11.27
CA ILE A 117 -11.47 6.31 -12.71
C ILE A 117 -11.16 7.78 -12.99
N TYR A 118 -11.74 8.71 -12.23
CA TYR A 118 -11.47 10.13 -12.37
C TYR A 118 -9.97 10.44 -12.24
N ILE A 119 -9.32 9.92 -11.20
CA ILE A 119 -7.87 10.15 -10.98
C ILE A 119 -7.05 9.52 -12.10
N TYR A 120 -7.39 8.30 -12.54
CA TYR A 120 -6.70 7.62 -13.64
C TYR A 120 -6.80 8.37 -14.97
N LEU A 121 -7.89 9.09 -15.19
CA LEU A 121 -8.12 9.85 -16.41
C LEU A 121 -7.42 11.22 -16.43
N ILE A 122 -6.82 11.68 -15.32
CA ILE A 122 -6.15 12.99 -15.26
C ILE A 122 -5.00 13.07 -16.28
N GLU A 123 -4.07 12.12 -16.22
CA GLU A 123 -2.90 12.07 -17.12
C GLU A 123 -3.28 12.02 -18.61
N PRO A 124 -4.13 11.09 -19.09
CA PRO A 124 -4.44 11.01 -20.51
C PRO A 124 -5.30 12.18 -21.02
N ILE A 125 -6.19 12.75 -20.19
CA ILE A 125 -7.10 13.83 -20.62
C ILE A 125 -6.41 15.18 -20.59
N PHE A 126 -5.75 15.52 -19.48
CA PHE A 126 -5.14 16.84 -19.29
C PHE A 126 -3.69 16.90 -19.78
N LYS A 127 -3.05 15.76 -20.07
CA LYS A 127 -1.62 15.67 -20.41
C LYS A 127 -0.71 16.24 -19.31
N GLU A 128 -1.20 16.24 -18.08
CA GLU A 128 -0.49 16.69 -16.88
C GLU A 128 -0.17 15.50 -15.99
N THR A 129 0.96 15.54 -15.29
CA THR A 129 1.31 14.48 -14.33
C THR A 129 0.33 14.51 -13.16
N THR A 130 -0.23 13.35 -12.79
CA THR A 130 -1.21 13.31 -11.69
C THR A 130 -0.53 13.78 -10.40
N PRO A 131 -1.11 14.79 -9.69
CA PRO A 131 -0.55 15.28 -8.44
C PRO A 131 -0.29 14.14 -7.45
N PHE A 132 0.82 14.24 -6.71
CA PHE A 132 1.24 13.19 -5.78
C PHE A 132 0.14 12.86 -4.74
N LEU A 133 -0.52 13.88 -4.19
CA LEU A 133 -1.64 13.72 -3.26
C LEU A 133 -2.77 12.88 -3.87
N PHE A 134 -3.10 13.08 -5.15
CA PHE A 134 -4.15 12.31 -5.82
C PHE A 134 -3.75 10.84 -6.02
N THR A 135 -2.45 10.57 -6.23
CA THR A 135 -1.96 9.18 -6.27
C THR A 135 -2.14 8.49 -4.91
N ILE A 136 -1.88 9.19 -3.79
CA ILE A 136 -2.15 8.65 -2.45
C ILE A 136 -3.65 8.40 -2.25
N ILE A 137 -4.50 9.38 -2.59
CA ILE A 137 -5.96 9.25 -2.48
C ILE A 137 -6.46 8.06 -3.31
N GLN A 138 -5.98 7.90 -4.53
CA GLN A 138 -6.31 6.76 -5.38
C GLN A 138 -5.94 5.44 -4.71
N PHE A 139 -4.72 5.32 -4.19
CA PHE A 139 -4.28 4.09 -3.51
C PHE A 139 -5.15 3.76 -2.30
N VAL A 140 -5.47 4.76 -1.48
CA VAL A 140 -6.38 4.58 -0.33
C VAL A 140 -7.77 4.14 -0.80
N ALA A 141 -8.32 4.75 -1.86
CA ALA A 141 -9.61 4.36 -2.43
C ALA A 141 -9.60 2.92 -3.00
N GLU A 142 -8.51 2.50 -3.62
CA GLU A 142 -8.31 1.13 -4.10
C GLU A 142 -8.29 0.12 -2.93
N LEU A 143 -7.61 0.43 -1.82
CA LEU A 143 -7.63 -0.41 -0.62
C LEU A 143 -9.03 -0.54 -0.02
N PHE A 144 -9.79 0.56 0.08
CA PHE A 144 -11.18 0.49 0.52
C PHE A 144 -12.06 -0.31 -0.44
N SER A 145 -11.84 -0.17 -1.74
CA SER A 145 -12.57 -0.92 -2.76
C SER A 145 -12.32 -2.42 -2.61
N LEU A 146 -11.07 -2.84 -2.39
CA LEU A 146 -10.71 -4.23 -2.12
C LEU A 146 -11.39 -4.76 -0.84
N TYR A 147 -11.40 -3.96 0.24
CA TYR A 147 -12.08 -4.32 1.47
C TYR A 147 -13.59 -4.53 1.26
N TYR A 148 -14.28 -3.59 0.62
CA TYR A 148 -15.72 -3.73 0.35
C TYR A 148 -16.04 -4.86 -0.61
N PHE A 149 -15.18 -5.10 -1.61
CA PHE A 149 -15.30 -6.26 -2.49
C PHE A 149 -15.20 -7.57 -1.70
N TYR A 150 -14.22 -7.68 -0.79
CA TYR A 150 -14.08 -8.83 0.10
C TYR A 150 -15.29 -9.01 1.01
N GLU A 151 -15.85 -7.94 1.57
CA GLU A 151 -17.08 -8.02 2.37
C GLU A 151 -18.27 -8.53 1.55
N ILE A 152 -18.44 -8.07 0.30
CA ILE A 152 -19.50 -8.53 -0.60
C ILE A 152 -19.35 -10.03 -0.84
N LEU A 153 -18.14 -10.50 -1.17
CA LEU A 153 -17.88 -11.92 -1.36
C LEU A 153 -18.19 -12.72 -0.09
N SER A 154 -17.76 -12.23 1.07
CA SER A 154 -18.00 -12.87 2.37
C SER A 154 -19.50 -13.00 2.67
N ILE A 155 -20.28 -11.95 2.40
CA ILE A 155 -21.74 -11.98 2.56
C ILE A 155 -22.37 -13.02 1.64
N ILE A 156 -21.98 -13.05 0.37
CA ILE A 156 -22.48 -14.02 -0.60
C ILE A 156 -22.15 -15.45 -0.12
N THR A 157 -20.91 -15.69 0.32
CA THR A 157 -20.49 -16.99 0.86
C THR A 157 -21.30 -17.37 2.11
N ILE A 158 -21.52 -16.45 3.04
CA ILE A 158 -22.34 -16.71 4.24
C ILE A 158 -23.78 -17.06 3.86
N LEU A 159 -24.39 -16.31 2.95
CA LEU A 159 -25.75 -16.61 2.48
C LEU A 159 -25.82 -17.95 1.75
N TYR A 160 -24.78 -18.32 1.02
CA TYR A 160 -24.67 -19.60 0.34
C TYR A 160 -24.57 -20.76 1.32
N ILE A 161 -23.69 -20.65 2.32
CA ILE A 161 -23.55 -21.64 3.42
C ILE A 161 -24.88 -21.81 4.14
N LEU A 162 -25.58 -20.71 4.38
CA LEU A 162 -26.86 -20.69 5.09
C LEU A 162 -28.08 -20.88 4.18
N ARG A 163 -27.90 -21.32 2.93
CA ARG A 163 -28.99 -21.42 1.94
C ARG A 163 -30.14 -22.33 2.36
N ASN A 164 -29.85 -23.33 3.19
CA ASN A 164 -30.84 -24.30 3.65
C ASN A 164 -31.67 -23.80 4.85
N PHE A 165 -31.36 -22.62 5.40
CA PHE A 165 -32.14 -22.01 6.47
C PHE A 165 -33.19 -21.06 5.89
N SER A 166 -34.41 -21.19 6.41
CA SER A 166 -35.56 -20.38 6.02
C SER A 166 -35.33 -18.87 6.22
N ASP A 167 -35.81 -18.08 5.25
CA ASP A 167 -35.58 -16.64 5.02
C ASP A 167 -35.84 -15.71 6.24
N ASN A 168 -36.62 -16.16 7.23
CA ASN A 168 -37.18 -15.30 8.27
C ASN A 168 -36.66 -15.53 9.69
N ASN A 169 -35.97 -16.64 9.97
CA ASN A 169 -35.47 -16.94 11.31
C ASN A 169 -33.97 -16.69 11.39
N LYS A 170 -33.51 -15.98 12.42
CA LYS A 170 -32.07 -15.90 12.71
C LYS A 170 -31.59 -17.32 13.05
N PRO A 171 -30.68 -17.92 12.27
CA PRO A 171 -30.21 -19.27 12.57
C PRO A 171 -29.53 -19.25 13.93
N THR A 172 -29.88 -20.25 14.74
CA THR A 172 -29.29 -20.50 16.06
C THR A 172 -27.79 -20.78 15.92
N LYS A 173 -27.04 -20.66 17.03
CA LYS A 173 -25.58 -20.90 17.00
C LYS A 173 -25.24 -22.32 16.54
N THR A 174 -26.03 -23.31 16.94
CA THR A 174 -25.88 -24.72 16.57
C THR A 174 -26.15 -24.94 15.08
N GLU A 175 -27.21 -24.35 14.55
CA GLU A 175 -27.55 -24.40 13.12
C GLU A 175 -26.44 -23.79 12.25
N ARG A 176 -25.86 -22.65 12.67
CA ARG A 176 -24.71 -22.06 11.98
C ARG A 176 -23.52 -22.99 11.97
N GLN A 177 -23.21 -23.62 13.11
CA GLN A 177 -22.10 -24.55 13.22
C GLN A 177 -22.30 -25.75 12.30
N ILE A 178 -23.49 -26.36 12.30
CA ILE A 178 -23.82 -27.48 11.40
C ILE A 178 -23.71 -27.07 9.92
N ALA A 179 -24.13 -25.86 9.56
CA ALA A 179 -24.00 -25.35 8.21
C ALA A 179 -22.54 -25.19 7.78
N ILE A 180 -21.73 -24.65 8.69
CA ILE A 180 -20.29 -24.46 8.52
C ILE A 180 -19.60 -25.82 8.39
N ASP A 181 -19.89 -26.76 9.28
CA ASP A 181 -19.31 -28.10 9.28
C ASP A 181 -19.72 -28.86 8.01
N ASN A 182 -20.98 -28.78 7.58
CA ASN A 182 -21.44 -29.37 6.33
C ASN A 182 -20.78 -28.74 5.09
N TYR A 183 -20.52 -27.44 5.13
CA TYR A 183 -19.76 -26.76 4.09
C TYR A 183 -18.32 -27.30 4.07
N PHE A 184 -17.63 -27.33 5.22
CA PHE A 184 -16.24 -27.80 5.32
C PHE A 184 -16.05 -29.30 5.05
N ASN A 185 -16.99 -30.16 5.45
CA ASN A 185 -16.92 -31.60 5.25
C ASN A 185 -17.17 -32.03 3.80
N ASN A 186 -17.97 -31.27 3.05
CA ASN A 186 -18.20 -31.52 1.61
C ASN A 186 -17.07 -31.00 0.72
N LEU A 187 -16.11 -30.28 1.30
CA LEU A 187 -15.03 -29.67 0.56
C LEU A 187 -13.84 -30.66 0.37
N ASN A 188 -14.01 -31.85 -0.20
CA ASN A 188 -12.88 -32.46 -0.94
C ASN A 188 -12.49 -31.61 -2.18
N PHE A 189 -13.35 -30.65 -2.54
CA PHE A 189 -13.11 -29.47 -3.38
C PHE A 189 -12.23 -28.38 -2.69
N ASN A 190 -11.83 -28.55 -1.41
CA ASN A 190 -11.11 -27.56 -0.58
C ASN A 190 -9.74 -27.20 -1.10
N PHE A 191 -8.99 -28.17 -1.60
CA PHE A 191 -7.62 -27.87 -2.00
C PHE A 191 -7.61 -26.82 -3.12
N PHE A 192 -8.56 -26.93 -4.05
CA PHE A 192 -8.70 -25.98 -5.16
C PHE A 192 -9.18 -24.61 -4.68
N VAL A 193 -10.15 -24.54 -3.75
CA VAL A 193 -10.62 -23.28 -3.18
C VAL A 193 -9.53 -22.60 -2.35
N LEU A 194 -8.82 -23.36 -1.51
CA LEU A 194 -7.71 -22.86 -0.72
C LEU A 194 -6.57 -22.36 -1.61
N LEU A 195 -6.28 -23.07 -2.71
CA LEU A 195 -5.30 -22.67 -3.71
C LEU A 195 -5.73 -21.41 -4.47
N ILE A 196 -7.00 -21.27 -4.82
CA ILE A 196 -7.53 -20.02 -5.41
C ILE A 196 -7.42 -18.87 -4.41
N LEU A 197 -7.80 -19.09 -3.14
CA LEU A 197 -7.72 -18.05 -2.11
C LEU A 197 -6.27 -17.64 -1.81
N SER A 198 -5.34 -18.58 -1.79
CA SER A 198 -3.91 -18.28 -1.59
C SER A 198 -3.36 -17.51 -2.79
N LEU A 199 -3.69 -17.89 -4.02
CA LEU A 199 -3.33 -17.14 -5.23
C LEU A 199 -3.91 -15.72 -5.22
N LEU A 200 -5.20 -15.56 -4.87
CA LEU A 200 -5.82 -14.24 -4.74
C LEU A 200 -5.13 -13.39 -3.67
N THR A 201 -4.77 -13.99 -2.53
CA THR A 201 -4.05 -13.30 -1.47
C THR A 201 -2.67 -12.84 -1.94
N ILE A 202 -1.93 -13.70 -2.65
CA ILE A 202 -0.64 -13.37 -3.25
C ILE A 202 -0.79 -12.23 -4.27
N LEU A 203 -1.79 -12.28 -5.14
CA LEU A 203 -2.07 -11.22 -6.11
C LEU A 203 -2.39 -9.88 -5.43
N VAL A 204 -3.15 -9.88 -4.33
CA VAL A 204 -3.44 -8.68 -3.55
C VAL A 204 -2.16 -8.12 -2.92
N ILE A 205 -1.28 -8.97 -2.38
CA ILE A 205 0.02 -8.54 -1.84
C ILE A 205 0.87 -7.90 -2.94
N PHE A 206 1.00 -8.55 -4.11
CA PHE A 206 1.74 -8.00 -5.24
C PHE A 206 1.15 -6.68 -5.73
N PHE A 207 -0.18 -6.56 -5.80
CA PHE A 207 -0.85 -5.31 -6.14
C PHE A 207 -0.49 -4.18 -5.17
N ILE A 208 -0.53 -4.45 -3.86
CA ILE A 208 -0.15 -3.47 -2.84
C ILE A 208 1.31 -3.06 -2.99
N LEU A 209 2.23 -4.02 -3.12
CA LEU A 209 3.66 -3.75 -3.30
C LEU A 209 3.94 -2.91 -4.56
N PHE A 210 3.28 -3.25 -5.67
CA PHE A 210 3.40 -2.52 -6.93
C PHE A 210 2.89 -1.08 -6.81
N LYS A 211 1.77 -0.86 -6.10
CA LYS A 211 1.24 0.49 -5.86
C LYS A 211 2.14 1.33 -4.97
N ILE A 212 2.71 0.74 -3.91
CA ILE A 212 3.69 1.44 -3.07
C ILE A 212 4.94 1.78 -3.90
N PHE A 213 5.38 0.88 -4.77
CA PHE A 213 6.48 1.16 -5.71
C PHE A 213 6.16 2.34 -6.65
N ILE A 214 4.94 2.44 -7.20
CA ILE A 214 4.52 3.59 -8.02
C ILE A 214 4.52 4.89 -7.21
N ILE A 215 4.01 4.86 -5.97
CA ILE A 215 4.03 6.04 -5.09
C ILE A 215 5.47 6.46 -4.83
N TYR A 216 6.34 5.51 -4.49
CA TYR A 216 7.75 5.76 -4.23
C TYR A 216 8.48 6.29 -5.48
N SER A 217 8.19 5.77 -6.67
CA SER A 217 8.78 6.27 -7.91
C SER A 217 8.31 7.69 -8.23
N LYS A 218 7.03 8.02 -7.98
CA LYS A 218 6.50 9.38 -8.18
C LYS A 218 7.14 10.43 -7.27
N ILE A 219 7.51 10.08 -6.05
CA ILE A 219 8.26 10.97 -5.14
C ILE A 219 9.62 11.31 -5.74
N ASN A 220 10.25 10.34 -6.39
CA ASN A 220 11.54 10.53 -7.04
C ASN A 220 11.45 11.24 -8.41
N THR A 221 10.24 11.45 -8.94
CA THR A 221 9.98 12.24 -10.17
C THR A 221 9.37 13.60 -9.88
N LEU A 222 9.47 14.09 -8.64
CA LEU A 222 9.08 15.47 -8.33
C LEU A 222 9.90 16.44 -9.20
N PRO A 223 9.32 17.60 -9.55
CA PRO A 223 9.98 18.56 -10.42
C PRO A 223 11.34 18.93 -9.86
N GLN A 224 12.28 19.10 -10.79
CA GLN A 224 13.66 19.36 -10.48
C GLN A 224 13.76 20.59 -9.58
N THR A 225 14.50 20.46 -8.47
CA THR A 225 14.75 21.63 -7.63
C THR A 225 15.76 22.54 -8.31
N LYS A 226 15.70 23.86 -8.05
CA LYS A 226 16.72 24.79 -8.58
C LYS A 226 18.15 24.38 -8.22
N ASN A 227 18.35 23.80 -7.03
CA ASN A 227 19.65 23.31 -6.60
C ASN A 227 20.13 22.12 -7.44
N GLU A 228 19.20 21.27 -7.86
CA GLU A 228 19.48 20.14 -8.72
C GLU A 228 19.83 20.59 -10.14
N GLU A 229 19.10 21.57 -10.70
CA GLU A 229 19.45 22.20 -11.99
C GLU A 229 20.85 22.81 -11.96
N ILE A 230 21.17 23.60 -10.93
CA ILE A 230 22.50 24.22 -10.75
C ILE A 230 23.58 23.14 -10.68
N PHE A 231 23.34 22.08 -9.91
CA PHE A 231 24.29 20.99 -9.76
C PHE A 231 24.53 20.22 -11.06
N LEU A 232 23.46 19.90 -11.81
CA LEU A 232 23.60 19.22 -13.10
C LEU A 232 24.33 20.09 -14.11
N ASN A 233 24.03 21.39 -14.18
CA ASN A 233 24.74 22.33 -15.06
C ASN A 233 26.25 22.37 -14.74
N LYS A 234 26.61 22.39 -13.44
CA LYS A 234 28.03 22.34 -13.02
C LYS A 234 28.71 21.02 -13.38
N ILE A 235 28.02 19.90 -13.25
CA ILE A 235 28.56 18.60 -13.68
C ILE A 235 28.76 18.59 -15.19
N GLN A 236 27.77 19.09 -15.92
CA GLN A 236 27.81 19.16 -17.37
C GLN A 236 29.03 19.96 -17.86
N SER A 237 29.29 21.13 -17.25
CA SER A 237 30.46 21.95 -17.58
C SER A 237 31.78 21.32 -17.13
N THR A 238 31.82 20.72 -15.94
CA THR A 238 33.05 20.15 -15.37
C THR A 238 33.53 18.92 -16.13
N PHE A 239 32.60 18.03 -16.50
CA PHE A 239 32.92 16.79 -17.21
C PHE A 239 32.78 16.89 -18.73
N GLN A 240 32.46 18.08 -19.24
CA GLN A 240 32.25 18.35 -20.68
C GLN A 240 31.22 17.41 -21.31
N ILE A 241 30.15 17.08 -20.58
CA ILE A 241 29.12 16.16 -21.04
C ILE A 241 28.14 16.95 -21.92
N SER A 242 28.05 16.64 -23.20
CA SER A 242 27.12 17.31 -24.13
C SER A 242 25.70 16.75 -24.10
N HIS A 243 25.47 15.68 -23.34
CA HIS A 243 24.22 14.96 -23.24
C HIS A 243 23.33 15.46 -22.11
N ASP A 244 22.05 15.11 -22.17
CA ASP A 244 21.08 15.44 -21.12
C ASP A 244 21.36 14.61 -19.86
N LEU A 245 21.32 15.29 -18.71
CA LEU A 245 21.62 14.72 -17.41
C LEU A 245 20.34 14.73 -16.56
N LYS A 246 20.12 13.64 -15.82
CA LYS A 246 19.01 13.56 -14.87
C LYS A 246 19.45 12.83 -13.62
N ILE A 247 19.13 13.35 -12.43
CA ILE A 247 19.31 12.58 -11.21
C ILE A 247 18.23 11.50 -11.15
N GLU A 248 18.64 10.24 -11.14
CA GLU A 248 17.73 9.09 -11.07
C GLU A 248 17.51 8.63 -9.63
N TYR A 249 18.53 8.82 -8.78
CA TYR A 249 18.49 8.41 -7.38
C TYR A 249 19.56 9.14 -6.55
N TYR A 250 19.23 9.50 -5.31
CA TYR A 250 20.17 10.07 -4.34
C TYR A 250 19.98 9.42 -2.99
N ASN A 251 21.10 9.02 -2.37
CA ASN A 251 21.05 8.33 -1.09
C ASN A 251 21.78 8.95 0.10
N GLY A 252 22.03 10.25 0.06
CA GLY A 252 22.89 10.92 1.04
C GLY A 252 24.37 10.73 0.71
N LYS A 253 24.78 9.48 0.46
CA LYS A 253 26.16 9.09 0.18
C LYS A 253 26.54 9.10 -1.29
N TYR A 254 25.59 8.80 -2.16
CA TYR A 254 25.80 8.65 -3.60
C TYR A 254 24.68 9.34 -4.38
N ILE A 255 25.06 9.96 -5.49
CA ILE A 255 24.16 10.56 -6.48
C ILE A 255 24.31 9.76 -7.77
N PHE A 256 23.19 9.25 -8.28
CA PHE A 256 23.11 8.49 -9.53
C PHE A 256 22.56 9.41 -10.60
N ILE A 257 23.39 9.69 -11.59
CA ILE A 257 23.07 10.58 -12.69
C ILE A 257 22.96 9.74 -13.95
N LYS A 258 21.77 9.74 -14.54
CA LYS A 258 21.49 9.13 -15.82
C LYS A 258 21.93 10.10 -16.92
N ILE A 259 22.74 9.59 -17.85
CA ILE A 259 23.19 10.28 -19.05
C ILE A 259 22.42 9.67 -20.22
N THR A 260 21.64 10.49 -20.93
CA THR A 260 20.86 10.02 -22.08
C THR A 260 21.54 10.44 -23.38
N GLU A 261 22.13 9.48 -24.09
CA GLU A 261 22.73 9.73 -25.40
C GLU A 261 21.66 9.87 -26.50
N LYS A 262 22.01 10.52 -27.63
CA LYS A 262 21.12 10.71 -28.78
C LYS A 262 20.55 9.40 -29.36
N ASN A 263 21.23 8.28 -29.15
CA ASN A 263 20.81 6.95 -29.61
C ASN A 263 19.95 6.18 -28.58
N HIS A 264 19.41 6.86 -27.56
CA HIS A 264 18.71 6.24 -26.43
C HIS A 264 19.54 5.24 -25.63
N LYS A 265 20.87 5.30 -25.77
CA LYS A 265 21.76 4.57 -24.88
C LYS A 265 21.82 5.31 -23.55
N GLU A 266 21.63 4.56 -22.47
CA GLU A 266 21.58 5.08 -21.11
C GLU A 266 22.86 4.65 -20.39
N ASP A 267 23.66 5.62 -19.97
CA ASP A 267 24.84 5.40 -19.13
C ASP A 267 24.62 6.07 -17.75
N PHE A 268 25.28 5.55 -16.71
CA PHE A 268 25.12 6.06 -15.35
C PHE A 268 26.45 6.57 -14.79
N LEU A 269 26.45 7.83 -14.33
CA LEU A 269 27.53 8.44 -13.57
C LEU A 269 27.16 8.42 -12.08
N ILE A 270 28.01 7.78 -11.27
CA ILE A 270 27.83 7.69 -9.82
C ILE A 270 28.85 8.58 -9.14
N LEU A 271 28.38 9.59 -8.44
CA LEU A 271 29.21 10.51 -7.66
C LEU A 271 29.00 10.30 -6.17
N LYS A 272 30.03 10.57 -5.37
CA LYS A 272 29.86 10.65 -3.91
C LYS A 272 29.10 11.93 -3.56
N GLY A 273 28.26 11.89 -2.53
CA GLY A 273 27.47 13.03 -2.08
C GLY A 273 28.32 14.25 -1.71
N GLU A 274 29.52 14.01 -1.16
CA GLU A 274 30.50 15.07 -0.87
C GLU A 274 30.99 15.83 -2.11
N SER A 275 30.91 15.20 -3.30
CA SER A 275 31.24 15.87 -4.56
C SER A 275 30.24 17.01 -4.86
N PHE A 276 29.00 16.93 -4.35
CA PHE A 276 28.02 18.01 -4.46
C PHE A 276 28.51 19.28 -3.77
N VAL A 277 28.96 19.16 -2.52
CA VAL A 277 29.46 20.29 -1.72
C VAL A 277 30.74 20.86 -2.34
N ASN A 278 31.68 19.99 -2.70
CA ASN A 278 32.97 20.43 -3.27
C ASN A 278 32.86 21.09 -4.66
N LEU A 279 31.85 20.73 -5.47
CA LEU A 279 31.57 21.38 -6.76
C LEU A 279 30.90 22.74 -6.59
N ILE A 280 30.22 22.97 -5.46
CA ILE A 280 29.62 24.27 -5.15
C ILE A 280 30.66 25.21 -4.56
N ASP A 281 31.44 24.75 -3.58
CA ASP A 281 32.36 25.57 -2.78
C ASP A 281 33.62 26.03 -3.53
N LYS A 282 34.01 25.34 -4.61
CA LYS A 282 35.21 25.72 -5.38
C LYS A 282 35.09 27.04 -6.14
N ASP A 283 33.87 27.55 -6.34
CA ASP A 283 33.60 28.79 -7.07
C ASP A 283 33.43 30.03 -6.16
N GLU A 284 33.45 29.87 -4.83
CA GLU A 284 33.35 31.00 -3.88
C GLU A 284 34.72 31.56 -3.42
N LYS A 285 35.78 31.38 -4.23
CA LYS A 285 37.11 31.96 -3.97
C LYS A 285 37.63 32.80 -5.13
#